data_AF-L1JN19-F1
#
_entry.id   AF-L1JN19-F1
#
_cell.length_a   1.000
_cell.length_b   1.000
_cell.length_c   1.000
_cell.angle_alpha   90.00
_cell.angle_beta   90.00
_cell.angle_gamma   90.00
#
_symmetry.space_group_name_H-M   'P 1'
#
loop_
_entity.id
_entity.type
_entity.pdbx_description
1 polymer ?
#
loop_
_entity_poly.entity_id
_entity_poly.type
_entity_poly.pdbx_seq_one_letter_code
_entity_poly.pdbx_strand_id
1 'polypeptide(L)'
;MANLEQGSEEWLEARRNRLTGSNFGAAVGHNKFKSPLQLAHEMLYGTFEGNEATRWGNAHEQVACHEYILAKKQLLCTGGNEDDVDFSVSHSGLNPHETKHWLAVSPDGHVRENGVTAILEIKCPFKRKLYPEIPSYYMDQIQGIMGVLSVPWTDFCVWTPDEFSIQRVAFNKEYWESQLYPGLERFYHEVFIPAYLDREESRVMGDESIPPYPS
;
A
#
# COMPACT_ATOMS: atom_id res chain seq x y z
N MET A 1 16.07 -7.92 9.92
CA MET A 1 14.60 -8.10 9.98
C MET A 1 14.25 -9.23 9.03
N ALA A 2 13.35 -10.14 9.41
CA ALA A 2 12.94 -11.24 8.52
C ALA A 2 12.20 -10.65 7.31
N ASN A 3 12.63 -11.00 6.09
CA ASN A 3 11.98 -10.58 4.86
C ASN A 3 10.75 -11.47 4.66
N LEU A 4 9.56 -10.97 5.00
CA LEU A 4 8.31 -11.72 4.81
C LEU A 4 7.81 -11.52 3.38
N GLU A 5 7.95 -12.54 2.54
CA GLU A 5 7.54 -12.48 1.13
C GLU A 5 6.06 -12.10 0.98
N GLN A 6 5.76 -11.16 0.08
CA GLN A 6 4.40 -10.68 -0.16
C GLN A 6 3.49 -11.82 -0.63
N GLY A 7 2.38 -12.02 0.07
CA GLY A 7 1.40 -13.08 -0.23
C GLY A 7 1.63 -14.42 0.47
N SER A 8 2.68 -14.59 1.28
CA SER A 8 2.87 -15.81 2.10
C SER A 8 1.93 -15.88 3.32
N GLU A 9 1.78 -17.06 3.93
CA GLU A 9 0.95 -17.24 5.14
C GLU A 9 1.51 -16.46 6.33
N GLU A 10 2.84 -16.45 6.50
CA GLU A 10 3.52 -15.66 7.52
C GLU A 10 3.35 -14.16 7.29
N TRP A 11 3.29 -13.73 6.02
CA TRP A 11 2.99 -12.34 5.66
C TRP A 11 1.52 -11.99 5.94
N LEU A 12 0.57 -12.89 5.68
CA LEU A 12 -0.83 -12.72 6.02
C LEU A 12 -1.05 -12.67 7.54
N GLU A 13 -0.36 -13.53 8.30
CA GLU A 13 -0.39 -13.53 9.77
C GLU A 13 0.24 -12.25 10.33
N ALA A 14 1.38 -11.82 9.81
CA ALA A 14 2.03 -10.58 10.24
C ALA A 14 1.16 -9.33 9.98
N ARG A 15 0.24 -9.39 9.01
CA ARG A 15 -0.74 -8.34 8.71
C ARG A 15 -1.99 -8.40 9.58
N ARG A 16 -2.22 -9.51 10.29
CA ARG A 16 -3.42 -9.69 11.11
C ARG A 16 -3.54 -8.53 12.10
N ASN A 17 -4.73 -7.93 12.15
CA ASN A 17 -5.05 -6.78 13.01
C ASN A 17 -4.19 -5.52 12.80
N ARG A 18 -3.48 -5.39 11.66
CA ARG A 18 -2.74 -4.19 11.26
C ARG A 18 -3.43 -3.47 10.11
N LEU A 19 -3.52 -2.16 10.22
CA LEU A 19 -3.93 -1.30 9.12
C LEU A 19 -2.76 -1.15 8.14
N THR A 20 -3.01 -1.47 6.87
CA THR A 20 -1.98 -1.46 5.82
C THR A 20 -2.17 -0.38 4.77
N GLY A 21 -1.08 0.05 4.12
CA GLY A 21 -1.06 1.14 3.13
C GLY A 21 -2.22 1.18 2.13
N SER A 22 -2.53 0.05 1.49
CA SER A 22 -3.63 -0.06 0.51
C SER A 22 -5.03 0.22 1.08
N ASN A 23 -5.18 0.20 2.41
CA ASN A 23 -6.43 0.42 3.13
C ASN A 23 -6.51 1.83 3.75
N PHE A 24 -5.46 2.65 3.65
CA PHE A 24 -5.43 3.97 4.28
C PHE A 24 -6.58 4.87 3.79
N GLY A 25 -6.81 4.92 2.47
CA GLY A 25 -7.92 5.69 1.93
C GLY A 25 -9.30 5.20 2.40
N ALA A 26 -9.48 3.89 2.65
CA ALA A 26 -10.73 3.37 3.20
C ALA A 26 -10.88 3.71 4.69
N ALA A 27 -9.79 3.62 5.46
CA ALA A 27 -9.78 3.96 6.88
C ALA A 27 -10.16 5.43 7.13
N VAL A 28 -9.69 6.36 6.30
CA VAL A 28 -10.04 7.79 6.41
C VAL A 28 -11.30 8.20 5.63
N GLY A 29 -12.00 7.24 5.00
CA GLY A 29 -13.27 7.49 4.30
C GLY A 29 -13.15 8.14 2.91
N HIS A 30 -11.94 8.19 2.33
CA HIS A 30 -11.68 8.70 0.98
C HIS A 30 -11.85 7.65 -0.12
N ASN A 31 -12.06 6.38 0.24
CA ASN A 31 -12.28 5.30 -0.70
C ASN A 31 -13.77 5.19 -1.10
N LYS A 32 -14.06 5.41 -2.38
CA LYS A 32 -15.43 5.35 -2.93
C LYS A 32 -16.05 3.95 -2.99
N PHE A 33 -15.24 2.90 -2.79
CA PHE A 33 -15.68 1.50 -2.88
C PHE A 33 -15.80 0.82 -1.52
N LYS A 34 -15.23 1.42 -0.46
CA LYS A 34 -15.14 0.79 0.86
C LYS A 34 -15.17 1.82 1.97
N SER A 35 -16.20 1.74 2.81
CA SER A 35 -16.31 2.57 4.01
C SER A 35 -15.36 2.11 5.13
N PRO A 36 -15.10 2.95 6.14
CA PRO A 36 -14.33 2.53 7.31
C PRO A 36 -14.94 1.31 8.02
N LEU A 37 -16.27 1.24 8.17
CA LEU A 37 -16.93 0.10 8.80
C LEU A 37 -16.77 -1.19 7.98
N GLN A 38 -16.89 -1.09 6.66
CA GLN A 38 -16.64 -2.20 5.74
C GLN A 38 -15.19 -2.69 5.83
N LEU A 39 -14.23 -1.77 5.91
CA LEU A 39 -12.83 -2.10 6.12
C LEU A 39 -12.62 -2.86 7.45
N ALA A 40 -13.19 -2.38 8.56
CA ALA A 40 -13.06 -3.05 9.85
C ALA A 40 -13.67 -4.46 9.82
N HIS A 41 -14.83 -4.62 9.19
CA HIS A 41 -15.46 -5.93 8.98
C HIS A 41 -14.56 -6.87 8.18
N GLU A 42 -14.02 -6.43 7.04
CA GLU A 42 -13.09 -7.25 6.25
C GLU A 42 -11.80 -7.60 7.00
N MET A 43 -11.25 -6.69 7.81
CA MET A 43 -10.05 -6.96 8.61
C MET A 43 -10.29 -8.06 9.66
N LEU A 44 -11.52 -8.17 10.18
CA LEU A 44 -11.88 -9.13 11.24
C LEU A 44 -12.41 -10.46 10.71
N TYR A 45 -13.13 -10.43 9.59
CA TYR A 45 -13.93 -11.56 9.08
C TYR A 45 -13.64 -11.92 7.63
N GLY A 46 -12.85 -11.13 6.90
CA GLY A 46 -12.61 -11.34 5.48
C GLY A 46 -11.81 -12.61 5.18
N THR A 47 -12.28 -13.38 4.19
CA THR A 47 -11.61 -14.58 3.66
C THR A 47 -11.24 -14.37 2.19
N PHE A 48 -10.69 -13.20 1.84
CA PHE A 48 -10.48 -12.82 0.44
C PHE A 48 -9.66 -13.87 -0.33
N GLU A 49 -10.28 -14.49 -1.35
CA GLU A 49 -9.67 -15.54 -2.17
C GLU A 49 -9.04 -15.01 -3.48
N GLY A 50 -8.94 -13.69 -3.65
CA GLY A 50 -8.44 -13.07 -4.89
C GLY A 50 -9.53 -12.86 -5.94
N ASN A 51 -9.38 -11.79 -6.73
CA ASN A 51 -10.22 -11.52 -7.91
C ASN A 51 -9.36 -11.38 -9.18
N GLU A 52 -10.00 -11.30 -10.35
CA GLU A 52 -9.31 -11.16 -11.64
C GLU A 52 -8.38 -9.95 -11.68
N ALA A 53 -8.79 -8.83 -11.10
CA ALA A 53 -7.97 -7.63 -11.05
C ALA A 53 -6.72 -7.81 -10.18
N THR A 54 -6.82 -8.55 -9.08
CA THR A 54 -5.69 -8.87 -8.20
C THR A 54 -4.71 -9.81 -8.90
N ARG A 55 -5.23 -10.86 -9.55
CA ARG A 55 -4.40 -11.80 -10.34
C ARG A 55 -3.69 -11.08 -11.48
N TRP A 56 -4.40 -10.19 -12.18
CA TRP A 56 -3.82 -9.35 -13.22
C TRP A 56 -2.71 -8.46 -12.69
N GLY A 57 -2.92 -7.79 -11.55
CA GLY A 57 -1.92 -7.00 -10.86
C GLY A 57 -0.64 -7.79 -10.62
N ASN A 58 -0.75 -8.88 -9.88
CA ASN A 58 0.37 -9.74 -9.50
C ASN A 58 1.13 -10.30 -10.73
N ALA A 59 0.42 -10.66 -11.79
CA ALA A 59 1.03 -11.22 -12.99
C ALA A 59 1.88 -10.20 -13.79
N HIS A 60 1.62 -8.91 -13.64
CA HIS A 60 2.27 -7.85 -14.44
C HIS A 60 3.17 -6.92 -13.62
N GLU A 61 3.10 -6.97 -12.29
CA GLU A 61 3.89 -6.11 -11.41
C GLU A 61 5.40 -6.21 -11.70
N GLN A 62 5.92 -7.43 -11.89
CA GLN A 62 7.33 -7.64 -12.21
C GLN A 62 7.72 -7.06 -13.58
N VAL A 63 6.83 -7.14 -14.57
CA VAL A 63 7.04 -6.56 -15.91
C VAL A 63 7.09 -5.03 -15.79
N ALA A 64 6.13 -4.43 -15.09
CA ALA A 64 6.07 -3.00 -14.85
C ALA A 64 7.29 -2.48 -14.06
N CYS A 65 7.77 -3.24 -13.06
CA CYS A 65 8.98 -2.91 -12.31
C CYS A 65 10.23 -2.94 -13.21
N HIS A 66 10.32 -3.92 -14.12
CA HIS A 66 11.41 -3.98 -15.08
C HIS A 66 11.41 -2.78 -16.03
N GLU A 67 10.25 -2.42 -16.60
CA GLU A 67 10.10 -1.24 -17.46
C GLU A 67 10.42 0.07 -16.73
N TYR A 68 10.00 0.19 -15.46
CA TYR A 68 10.37 1.30 -14.59
C TYR A 68 11.90 1.45 -14.48
N ILE A 69 12.61 0.35 -14.18
CA ILE A 69 14.06 0.37 -14.01
C ILE A 69 14.77 0.81 -15.30
N LEU A 70 14.35 0.27 -16.45
CA LEU A 70 14.93 0.65 -17.75
C LEU A 70 14.68 2.13 -18.06
N ALA A 71 13.44 2.61 -17.89
CA ALA A 71 13.08 4.00 -18.15
C ALA A 71 13.89 4.96 -17.26
N LYS A 72 14.05 4.64 -15.97
CA LYS A 72 14.81 5.47 -15.02
C LYS A 72 16.31 5.49 -15.34
N LYS A 73 16.91 4.34 -15.64
CA LYS A 73 18.32 4.29 -16.06
C LYS A 73 18.56 5.11 -17.32
N GLN A 74 17.69 5.00 -18.31
CA GLN A 74 17.78 5.78 -19.55
C GLN A 74 17.67 7.29 -19.28
N LEU A 75 16.70 7.72 -18.45
CA LEU A 75 16.50 9.14 -18.11
C LEU A 75 17.66 9.74 -17.33
N LEU A 76 18.29 8.95 -16.45
CA LEU A 76 19.40 9.40 -15.61
C LEU A 76 20.77 9.31 -16.32
N CYS A 77 20.87 8.55 -17.41
CA CYS A 77 22.08 8.41 -18.19
C CYS A 77 22.32 9.65 -19.08
N THR A 78 23.12 10.60 -18.60
CA THR A 78 23.52 11.79 -19.38
C THR A 78 24.82 11.56 -20.14
N GLY A 79 24.83 10.59 -21.07
CA GLY A 79 25.95 10.37 -21.99
C GLY A 79 27.12 9.53 -21.46
N GLY A 80 26.92 8.79 -20.37
CA GLY A 80 27.86 7.81 -19.80
C GLY A 80 27.41 6.36 -20.01
N ASN A 81 28.02 5.41 -19.28
CA ASN A 81 27.51 4.03 -19.23
C ASN A 81 26.32 3.97 -18.26
N GLU A 82 25.28 3.19 -18.61
CA GLU A 82 24.10 2.97 -17.75
C GLU A 82 24.47 2.34 -16.40
N ASP A 83 25.59 1.60 -16.34
CA ASP A 83 26.10 0.98 -15.11
C ASP A 83 26.65 2.00 -14.11
N ASP A 84 26.95 3.23 -14.54
CA ASP A 84 27.47 4.30 -13.67
C ASP A 84 26.36 5.15 -13.02
N VAL A 85 25.09 4.86 -13.33
CA VAL A 85 23.94 5.56 -12.76
C VAL A 85 23.71 5.08 -11.32
N ASP A 86 23.70 6.02 -10.36
CA ASP A 86 23.29 5.75 -8.97
C ASP A 86 21.76 5.57 -8.89
N PHE A 87 21.30 4.43 -9.38
CA PHE A 87 19.90 4.02 -9.37
C PHE A 87 19.75 2.52 -9.11
N SER A 88 18.93 2.16 -8.12
CA SER A 88 18.56 0.76 -7.86
C SER A 88 17.17 0.65 -7.27
N VAL A 89 16.55 -0.52 -7.45
CA VAL A 89 15.29 -0.89 -6.83
C VAL A 89 15.51 -2.18 -6.03
N SER A 90 15.13 -2.17 -4.76
CA SER A 90 15.10 -3.36 -3.91
C SER A 90 13.68 -3.61 -3.42
N HIS A 91 13.37 -4.86 -3.06
CA HIS A 91 12.02 -5.24 -2.63
C HIS A 91 12.05 -5.61 -1.16
N SER A 92 10.97 -5.29 -0.46
CA SER A 92 10.77 -5.67 0.94
C SER A 92 9.40 -6.30 1.10
N GLY A 93 9.27 -7.18 2.09
CA GLY A 93 7.99 -7.62 2.60
C GLY A 93 7.18 -6.54 3.32
N LEU A 94 6.41 -6.99 4.31
CA LEU A 94 5.72 -6.10 5.23
C LEU A 94 6.72 -5.30 6.09
N ASN A 95 6.53 -3.99 6.17
CA ASN A 95 7.28 -3.06 7.03
C ASN A 95 6.34 -2.51 8.12
N PRO A 96 6.32 -3.10 9.32
CA PRO A 96 5.60 -2.54 10.45
C PRO A 96 6.18 -1.20 10.88
N HIS A 97 5.33 -0.27 11.32
CA HIS A 97 5.82 0.96 11.93
C HIS A 97 6.55 0.62 13.24
N GLU A 98 7.69 1.27 13.46
CA GLU A 98 8.61 1.02 14.59
C GLU A 98 7.93 1.03 15.97
N THR A 99 7.09 2.03 16.24
CA THR A 99 6.41 2.21 17.55
C THR A 99 4.91 1.95 17.50
N LYS A 100 4.29 2.10 16.34
CA LYS A 100 2.84 1.95 16.15
C LYS A 100 2.55 0.63 15.48
N HIS A 101 2.66 -0.47 16.22
CA HIS A 101 2.58 -1.81 15.64
C HIS A 101 1.26 -2.11 14.90
N TRP A 102 0.21 -1.32 15.14
CA TRP A 102 -1.02 -1.39 14.37
C TRP A 102 -0.93 -0.86 12.93
N LEU A 103 0.15 -0.16 12.56
CA LEU A 103 0.44 0.29 11.20
C LEU A 103 1.50 -0.59 10.55
N ALA A 104 1.30 -0.90 9.27
CA ALA A 104 2.32 -1.53 8.43
C ALA A 104 2.18 -1.13 6.97
N VAL A 105 3.26 -1.16 6.21
CA VAL A 105 3.28 -0.81 4.79
C VAL A 105 4.11 -1.79 3.99
N SER A 106 3.80 -1.95 2.71
CA SER A 106 4.49 -2.85 1.79
C SER A 106 4.57 -2.10 0.46
N PRO A 107 5.58 -1.24 0.26
CA PRO A 107 5.79 -0.63 -1.05
C PRO A 107 6.18 -1.70 -2.07
N ASP A 108 5.85 -1.47 -3.34
CA ASP A 108 6.22 -2.39 -4.43
C ASP A 108 7.74 -2.36 -4.69
N GLY A 109 8.43 -1.29 -4.28
CA GLY A 109 9.89 -1.26 -4.22
C GLY A 109 10.45 -0.11 -3.38
N HIS A 110 11.69 -0.26 -2.93
CA HIS A 110 12.53 0.80 -2.39
C HIS A 110 13.44 1.28 -3.50
N VAL A 111 13.32 2.56 -3.86
CA VAL A 111 14.13 3.19 -4.88
C VAL A 111 15.30 3.88 -4.20
N ARG A 112 16.52 3.63 -4.67
CA ARG A 112 17.68 4.46 -4.36
C ARG A 112 18.06 5.22 -5.61
N GLU A 113 18.06 6.55 -5.55
CA GLU A 113 18.42 7.44 -6.64
C GLU A 113 19.31 8.57 -6.10
N ASN A 114 20.53 8.70 -6.62
CA ASN A 114 21.48 9.76 -6.24
C ASN A 114 21.67 9.89 -4.71
N GLY A 115 21.86 8.76 -4.02
CA GLY A 115 22.03 8.69 -2.57
C GLY A 115 20.75 8.87 -1.74
N VAL A 116 19.59 9.11 -2.37
CA VAL A 116 18.30 9.27 -1.70
C VAL A 116 17.49 7.97 -1.79
N THR A 117 16.99 7.51 -0.64
CA THR A 117 16.04 6.39 -0.56
C THR A 117 14.60 6.91 -0.62
N ALA A 118 13.78 6.26 -1.43
CA ALA A 118 12.39 6.55 -1.72
C ALA A 118 11.63 5.26 -2.01
N ILE A 119 10.37 5.36 -2.42
CA ILE A 119 9.53 4.19 -2.73
C ILE A 119 9.01 4.19 -4.18
N LEU A 120 8.67 3.01 -4.65
CA LEU A 120 7.99 2.72 -5.89
C LEU A 120 6.63 2.12 -5.55
N GLU A 121 5.58 2.63 -6.20
CA GLU A 121 4.23 2.08 -6.12
C GLU A 121 3.71 1.89 -7.55
N ILE A 122 3.40 0.65 -7.92
CA ILE A 122 2.99 0.20 -9.25
C ILE A 122 1.52 -0.17 -9.23
N LYS A 123 0.77 0.31 -10.23
CA LYS A 123 -0.60 -0.14 -10.50
C LYS A 123 -0.70 -0.68 -11.92
N CYS A 124 -1.16 -1.92 -12.02
CA CYS A 124 -1.53 -2.55 -13.28
C CYS A 124 -3.07 -2.63 -13.36
N PRO A 125 -3.78 -1.59 -13.80
CA PRO A 125 -5.25 -1.58 -13.79
C PRO A 125 -5.81 -2.64 -14.73
N PHE A 126 -6.71 -3.48 -14.22
CA PHE A 126 -7.39 -4.53 -15.00
C PHE A 126 -8.15 -3.98 -16.22
N LYS A 127 -8.66 -2.75 -16.12
CA LYS A 127 -9.33 -2.06 -17.23
C LYS A 127 -8.38 -1.56 -18.32
N ARG A 128 -7.07 -1.74 -18.16
CA ARG A 128 -6.00 -1.32 -19.10
C ARG A 128 -6.10 0.14 -19.51
N LYS A 129 -6.40 1.01 -18.53
CA LYS A 129 -6.49 2.45 -18.74
C LYS A 129 -5.65 3.15 -17.69
N LEU A 130 -4.86 4.13 -18.13
CA LEU A 130 -4.22 5.06 -17.23
C LEU A 130 -5.26 5.87 -16.46
N TYR A 131 -4.86 6.39 -15.31
CA TYR A 131 -5.68 7.31 -14.55
C TYR A 131 -5.42 8.74 -15.05
N PRO A 132 -6.45 9.57 -15.29
CA PRO A 132 -6.25 10.96 -15.71
C PRO A 132 -5.54 11.78 -14.62
N GLU A 133 -5.78 11.42 -13.35
CA GLU A 133 -5.13 11.94 -12.16
C GLU A 133 -4.97 10.80 -11.16
N ILE A 134 -4.03 10.91 -10.21
CA ILE A 134 -3.87 9.90 -9.16
C ILE A 134 -5.13 9.91 -8.28
N PRO A 135 -5.90 8.81 -8.20
CA PRO A 135 -7.07 8.71 -7.33
C PRO A 135 -6.72 9.03 -5.86
N SER A 136 -7.61 9.73 -5.16
CA SER A 136 -7.41 10.16 -3.75
C SER A 136 -6.98 9.02 -2.82
N TYR A 137 -7.60 7.84 -2.93
CA TYR A 137 -7.24 6.69 -2.10
C TYR A 137 -5.86 6.10 -2.41
N TYR A 138 -5.32 6.30 -3.62
CA TYR A 138 -3.90 5.99 -3.91
C TYR A 138 -2.99 7.10 -3.42
N MET A 139 -3.43 8.36 -3.40
CA MET A 139 -2.70 9.44 -2.73
C MET A 139 -2.58 9.17 -1.23
N ASP A 140 -3.64 8.71 -0.57
CA ASP A 140 -3.62 8.27 0.83
C ASP A 140 -2.63 7.12 1.05
N GLN A 141 -2.65 6.14 0.14
CA GLN A 141 -1.71 5.01 0.18
C GLN A 141 -0.27 5.52 0.12
N ILE A 142 0.12 6.23 -0.93
CA ILE A 142 1.53 6.63 -1.13
C ILE A 142 2.01 7.63 -0.08
N GLN A 143 1.18 8.61 0.32
CA GLN A 143 1.53 9.55 1.38
C GLN A 143 1.71 8.85 2.71
N GLY A 144 0.86 7.86 3.01
CA GLY A 144 1.01 7.08 4.23
C GLY A 144 2.22 6.14 4.21
N ILE A 145 2.55 5.52 3.08
CA ILE A 145 3.79 4.72 2.97
C ILE A 145 5.01 5.62 3.20
N MET A 146 5.05 6.80 2.56
CA MET A 146 6.13 7.76 2.78
C MET A 146 6.22 8.23 4.24
N GLY A 147 5.07 8.49 4.89
CA GLY A 147 5.01 8.89 6.29
C GLY A 147 5.49 7.80 7.26
N VAL A 148 5.14 6.53 6.99
CA VAL A 148 5.59 5.39 7.82
C VAL A 148 7.08 5.10 7.64
N LEU A 149 7.60 5.17 6.40
CA LEU A 149 9.00 4.88 6.10
C LEU A 149 9.94 6.09 6.20
N SER A 150 9.40 7.28 6.46
CA SER A 150 10.14 8.54 6.51
C SER A 150 10.97 8.82 5.25
N VAL A 151 10.36 8.58 4.08
CA VAL A 151 11.00 8.82 2.77
C VAL A 151 10.43 10.07 2.06
N PRO A 152 11.22 10.78 1.24
CA PRO A 152 10.86 12.10 0.73
C PRO A 152 9.95 12.09 -0.49
N TRP A 153 9.88 11.00 -1.24
CA TRP A 153 9.05 10.90 -2.45
C TRP A 153 8.73 9.44 -2.80
N THR A 154 7.74 9.28 -3.69
CA THR A 154 7.43 8.05 -4.38
C THR A 154 7.47 8.28 -5.88
N ASP A 155 7.87 7.27 -6.66
CA ASP A 155 7.51 7.20 -8.07
C ASP A 155 6.25 6.32 -8.17
N PHE A 156 5.12 6.94 -8.53
CA PHE A 156 3.84 6.25 -8.76
C PHE A 156 3.74 5.87 -10.23
N CYS A 157 3.72 4.56 -10.49
CA CYS A 157 3.74 3.98 -11.81
C CYS A 157 2.38 3.39 -12.16
N VAL A 158 1.90 3.67 -13.36
CA VAL A 158 0.72 2.98 -13.92
C VAL A 158 1.12 2.32 -15.22
N TRP A 159 0.97 1.00 -15.26
CA TRP A 159 1.38 0.19 -16.39
C TRP A 159 0.19 -0.52 -17.04
N THR A 160 0.14 -0.46 -18.36
CA THR A 160 -0.72 -1.28 -19.21
C THR A 160 0.14 -1.88 -20.31
N PRO A 161 -0.34 -2.91 -21.05
CA PRO A 161 0.40 -3.44 -22.18
C PRO A 161 0.71 -2.43 -23.29
N ASP A 162 -0.03 -1.32 -23.33
CA ASP A 162 0.02 -0.32 -24.39
C ASP A 162 0.69 0.99 -23.94
N GLU A 163 0.68 1.28 -22.63
CA GLU A 163 1.09 2.57 -22.07
C GLU A 163 1.76 2.40 -20.71
N PHE A 164 2.77 3.23 -20.45
CA PHE A 164 3.45 3.29 -19.16
C PHE A 164 3.62 4.74 -18.70
N SER A 165 3.20 5.03 -17.47
CA SER A 165 3.33 6.36 -16.86
C SER A 165 4.09 6.29 -15.54
N ILE A 166 4.97 7.27 -15.32
CA ILE A 166 5.72 7.46 -14.08
C ILE A 166 5.42 8.87 -13.58
N GLN A 167 4.92 9.00 -12.35
CA GLN A 167 4.65 10.28 -11.71
C GLN A 167 5.37 10.35 -10.37
N ARG A 168 6.35 11.25 -10.25
CA ARG A 168 7.01 11.51 -8.95
C ARG A 168 6.10 12.33 -8.06
N VAL A 169 5.80 11.83 -6.88
CA VAL A 169 4.99 12.51 -5.86
C VAL A 169 5.86 12.76 -4.63
N ALA A 170 5.96 14.04 -4.23
CA ALA A 170 6.67 14.43 -3.03
C ALA A 170 5.84 14.10 -1.77
N PHE A 171 6.54 13.78 -0.68
CA PHE A 171 5.91 13.66 0.63
C PHE A 171 5.32 15.00 1.06
N ASN A 172 4.03 14.99 1.38
CA ASN A 172 3.31 16.13 1.93
C ASN A 172 3.18 15.96 3.44
N LYS A 173 4.13 16.55 4.17
CA LYS A 173 4.19 16.49 5.63
C LYS A 173 2.93 17.05 6.30
N GLU A 174 2.41 18.17 5.80
CA GLU A 174 1.20 18.78 6.36
C GLU A 174 0.00 17.85 6.19
N TYR A 175 -0.17 17.25 5.01
CA TYR A 175 -1.23 16.28 4.76
C TYR A 175 -1.11 15.05 5.68
N TRP A 176 0.09 14.50 5.82
CA TRP A 176 0.35 13.39 6.72
C TRP A 176 -0.01 13.71 8.17
N GLU A 177 0.52 14.81 8.72
CA GLU A 177 0.41 15.14 10.13
C GLU A 177 -0.97 15.68 10.53
N SER A 178 -1.64 16.43 9.65
CA SER A 178 -2.89 17.11 9.98
C SER A 178 -4.15 16.35 9.57
N GLN A 179 -4.06 15.49 8.55
CA GLN A 179 -5.22 14.80 7.97
C GLN A 179 -5.09 13.29 8.06
N LEU A 180 -4.09 12.74 7.38
CA LEU A 180 -4.02 11.30 7.12
C LEU A 180 -3.75 10.52 8.40
N TYR A 181 -2.61 10.76 9.06
CA TYR A 181 -2.23 10.01 10.27
C TYR A 181 -3.28 10.10 11.39
N PRO A 182 -3.81 11.29 11.76
CA PRO A 182 -4.89 11.36 12.75
C PRO A 182 -6.15 10.58 12.34
N GLY A 183 -6.48 10.56 11.03
CA GLY A 183 -7.59 9.75 10.52
C GLY A 183 -7.34 8.25 10.66
N LEU A 184 -6.13 7.78 10.37
CA LEU A 184 -5.73 6.38 10.55
C LEU A 184 -5.79 5.96 12.02
N GLU A 185 -5.35 6.84 12.92
CA GLU A 185 -5.37 6.62 14.37
C GLU A 185 -6.80 6.54 14.90
N ARG A 186 -7.68 7.48 14.51
CA ARG A 186 -9.11 7.42 14.85
C ARG A 186 -9.76 6.16 14.35
N PHE A 187 -9.52 5.77 13.09
CA PHE A 187 -10.03 4.51 12.56
C PHE A 187 -9.60 3.32 13.43
N TYR A 188 -8.32 3.23 13.76
CA TYR A 188 -7.83 2.09 14.52
C TYR A 188 -8.43 2.04 15.93
N HIS A 189 -8.39 3.15 16.66
CA HIS A 189 -8.79 3.20 18.06
C HIS A 189 -10.31 3.29 18.29
N GLU A 190 -11.04 3.97 17.41
CA GLU A 190 -12.47 4.25 17.59
C GLU A 190 -13.36 3.34 16.74
N VAL A 191 -12.82 2.67 15.72
CA VAL A 191 -13.59 1.76 14.86
C VAL A 191 -13.10 0.31 14.97
N PHE A 192 -11.81 0.07 14.71
CA PHE A 192 -11.29 -1.30 14.64
C PHE A 192 -11.18 -1.96 16.02
N ILE A 193 -10.62 -1.28 17.02
CA ILE A 193 -10.45 -1.85 18.37
C ILE A 193 -11.79 -2.22 19.02
N PRO A 194 -12.83 -1.35 19.03
CA PRO A 194 -14.14 -1.75 19.55
C PRO A 194 -14.72 -2.98 18.84
N ALA A 195 -14.70 -2.99 17.51
CA ALA A 195 -15.20 -4.13 16.73
C ALA A 195 -14.40 -5.43 16.98
N TYR A 196 -13.09 -5.31 17.20
CA TYR A 196 -12.24 -6.43 17.58
C TYR A 196 -12.63 -6.98 18.95
N LEU A 197 -12.82 -6.12 19.95
CA LEU A 197 -13.20 -6.54 21.31
C LEU A 197 -14.57 -7.23 21.30
N ASP A 198 -15.57 -6.66 20.61
CA ASP A 198 -16.89 -7.26 20.48
C ASP A 198 -16.81 -8.67 19.89
N ARG A 199 -15.97 -8.87 18.85
CA ARG A 199 -15.74 -10.18 18.24
C ARG A 199 -15.12 -11.18 19.21
N GLU A 200 -14.12 -10.76 19.98
CA GLU A 200 -13.46 -11.65 20.93
C GLU A 200 -14.38 -12.00 22.12
N GLU A 201 -15.23 -11.08 22.57
CA GLU A 201 -16.27 -11.37 23.57
C GLU A 201 -17.29 -12.39 23.06
N SER A 202 -17.80 -12.22 21.83
CA SER A 202 -18.72 -13.20 21.20
C SER A 202 -18.09 -14.59 21.11
N ARG A 203 -16.81 -14.68 20.73
CA ARG A 203 -16.07 -15.95 20.68
C ARG A 203 -15.95 -16.62 22.04
N VAL A 204 -15.68 -15.87 23.10
CA VAL A 204 -15.64 -16.39 24.47
C VAL A 204 -17.01 -16.90 24.93
N MET A 205 -18.09 -16.27 24.47
CA MET A 205 -19.47 -16.71 24.70
C MET A 205 -19.91 -17.87 23.80
N GLY A 206 -19.05 -18.36 22.91
CA GLY A 206 -19.34 -19.48 22.00
C GLY A 206 -20.17 -19.10 20.77
N ASP A 207 -20.29 -17.80 20.47
CA ASP A 207 -20.92 -17.30 19.25
C ASP A 207 -19.85 -17.11 18.16
N GLU A 208 -19.88 -18.01 17.17
CA GLU A 208 -19.01 -17.94 15.99
C GLU A 208 -19.69 -17.27 14.79
N SER A 209 -20.87 -16.64 14.99
CA SER A 209 -21.58 -15.97 13.92
C SER A 209 -20.77 -14.78 13.37
N ILE A 210 -20.75 -14.66 12.05
CA ILE A 210 -20.16 -13.51 11.38
C ILE A 210 -21.26 -12.45 11.23
N PRO A 211 -21.09 -11.23 11.76
CA PRO A 211 -22.08 -10.17 11.62
C PRO A 211 -22.27 -9.83 10.12
N PRO A 212 -23.46 -9.34 9.73
CA PRO A 212 -23.72 -8.98 8.34
C PRO A 212 -22.72 -7.92 7.85
N TYR A 213 -22.37 -8.00 6.57
CA TYR A 213 -21.50 -7.01 5.95
C TYR A 213 -22.19 -5.63 5.99
N PRO A 214 -21.53 -4.58 6.51
CA PRO A 214 -22.17 -3.28 6.68
C PRO A 214 -22.45 -2.62 5.34
N SER A 215 -23.64 -1.99 5.24
CA SER A 215 -24.09 -1.23 4.08
C SER A 215 -23.27 0.04 3.84
#